data_AF-A0AAD8A122-F1
#
_entry.id   AF-A0AAD8A122-F1
#
_cell.length_a   1.000
_cell.length_b   1.000
_cell.length_c   1.000
_cell.angle_alpha   90.00
_cell.angle_beta   90.00
_cell.angle_gamma   90.00
#
_symmetry.space_group_name_H-M   'P 1'
#
loop_
_entity.id
_entity.type
_entity.pdbx_description
1 polymer ?
#
loop_
_entity_poly.entity_id
_entity_poly.type
_entity_poly.pdbx_seq_one_letter_code
_entity_poly.pdbx_strand_id
1 'polypeptide(L)'
;MGSCHTDNHTITIFNIQDGEVLCYSLPLIKGQIFTKNGNRCFNCDSGVIILHQYNGNGSLISTTEWPVVNSEFKCIVSLSLDRNLLILEYFGMQHKLNVIYQPRRTTLRVTPVYIICQGHDGLFQAPTGIDNTVPSACARISLAARLIQSLTAEKLYEAKVGRKAFQLEHDLNRSGPDCIVFRSQLQMDIARKMNSRELWDHFGRELMMSPLGSKDRKFLAFISCTRYNLARNKLPPKTHDDMLAAMEAHVALGGGGLAIFGSACLYTWPRQVDEVIPRFLDVTRVDTQNFMDDSCYRGGTLVDALLPHWVAVCHELGHTFDLGHTPDGIMGRGFDNVNVLFTVPPCEDNERSKL
;
A
#
# COMPACT_ATOMS: atom_id res chain seq x y z
N MET A 1 26.18 18.85 21.15
CA MET A 1 24.78 18.69 20.71
C MET A 1 23.93 19.56 21.62
N GLY A 2 23.64 20.79 21.20
CA GLY A 2 22.83 21.72 21.99
C GLY A 2 21.36 21.33 21.90
N SER A 3 20.68 21.23 23.04
CA SER A 3 19.23 20.99 23.09
C SER A 3 18.50 22.07 22.30
N CYS A 4 17.66 21.66 21.34
CA CYS A 4 16.74 22.59 20.71
C CYS A 4 15.82 23.16 21.79
N HIS A 5 15.86 24.47 22.01
CA HIS A 5 14.96 25.13 22.95
C HIS A 5 13.52 24.93 22.45
N THR A 6 12.73 24.26 23.28
CA THR A 6 11.52 23.48 22.94
C THR A 6 10.29 24.30 22.52
N ASP A 7 10.34 25.64 22.57
CA ASP A 7 9.11 26.44 22.59
C ASP A 7 8.89 27.32 21.34
N ASN A 8 9.64 27.08 20.25
CA ASN A 8 9.66 27.98 19.09
C ASN A 8 9.51 27.25 17.74
N HIS A 9 8.70 26.20 17.69
CA HIS A 9 8.41 25.47 16.44
C HIS A 9 7.04 25.84 15.86
N THR A 10 6.92 25.73 14.54
CA THR A 10 5.66 25.90 13.81
C THR A 10 5.49 24.74 12.85
N ILE A 11 4.29 24.16 12.83
CA ILE A 11 3.91 23.06 11.95
C ILE A 11 3.21 23.67 10.73
N THR A 12 3.72 23.38 9.54
CA THR A 12 3.12 23.82 8.27
C THR A 12 2.75 22.60 7.43
N ILE A 13 1.49 22.52 7.01
CA ILE A 13 0.98 21.47 6.12
C ILE A 13 0.84 22.08 4.72
N PHE A 14 1.29 21.36 3.68
CA PHE A 14 1.37 21.92 2.33
C PHE A 14 0.52 21.20 1.28
N ASN A 15 0.07 19.97 1.53
CA ASN A 15 -0.70 19.22 0.54
C ASN A 15 -2.19 19.11 0.85
N ILE A 16 -2.64 19.45 2.05
CA ILE A 16 -4.06 19.44 2.46
C ILE A 16 -4.43 20.76 3.13
N GLN A 17 -5.57 21.32 2.76
CA GLN A 17 -6.10 22.57 3.31
C GLN A 17 -7.13 22.31 4.42
N ASP A 18 -7.28 23.27 5.34
CA ASP A 18 -8.32 23.20 6.38
C ASP A 18 -9.71 23.23 5.74
N GLY A 19 -10.55 22.27 6.12
CA GLY A 19 -11.88 22.07 5.55
C GLY A 19 -11.90 21.35 4.20
N GLU A 20 -10.77 20.84 3.70
CA GLU A 20 -10.71 20.15 2.42
C GLU A 20 -11.57 18.87 2.43
N VAL A 21 -12.31 18.66 1.33
CA VAL A 21 -13.17 17.49 1.14
C VAL A 21 -12.45 16.46 0.30
N LEU A 22 -12.18 15.30 0.90
CA LEU A 22 -11.52 14.17 0.26
C LEU A 22 -12.52 13.07 -0.07
N CYS A 23 -12.28 12.40 -1.21
CA CYS A 23 -13.13 11.30 -1.67
C CYS A 23 -12.57 9.90 -1.36
N TYR A 24 -11.55 9.82 -0.50
CA TYR A 24 -10.85 8.61 -0.12
C TYR A 24 -10.49 8.66 1.36
N SER A 25 -10.34 7.48 1.99
CA SER A 25 -10.33 7.34 3.44
C SER A 25 -8.94 7.40 4.09
N LEU A 26 -7.86 7.37 3.31
CA LEU A 26 -6.49 7.19 3.83
C LEU A 26 -5.51 8.27 3.34
N PRO A 27 -5.79 9.58 3.49
CA PRO A 27 -4.90 10.63 3.05
C PRO A 27 -3.50 10.56 3.65
N LEU A 28 -2.54 10.95 2.82
CA LEU A 28 -1.17 11.26 3.21
C LEU A 28 -1.11 12.75 3.52
N ILE A 29 -0.80 13.13 4.75
CA ILE A 29 -0.55 14.51 5.17
C ILE A 29 0.96 14.73 5.08
N LYS A 30 1.37 15.76 4.36
CA LYS A 30 2.77 16.15 4.20
C LYS A 30 2.98 17.54 4.78
N GLY A 31 4.00 17.69 5.59
CA GLY A 31 4.31 18.97 6.21
C GLY A 31 5.76 19.15 6.58
N GLN A 32 6.06 20.35 7.05
CA GLN A 32 7.38 20.78 7.49
C GLN A 32 7.31 21.45 8.85
N ILE A 33 8.39 21.32 9.61
CA ILE A 33 8.63 21.98 10.88
C ILE A 33 9.56 23.16 10.64
N PHE A 34 9.12 24.36 11.00
CA PHE A 34 9.95 25.55 10.96
C PHE A 34 10.20 26.06 12.37
N THR A 35 11.36 26.67 12.59
CA THR A 35 11.58 27.54 13.75
C THR A 35 10.78 28.84 13.57
N LYS A 36 10.48 29.54 14.67
CA LYS A 36 9.75 30.81 14.67
C LYS A 36 10.38 31.90 13.79
N ASN A 37 11.69 31.80 13.51
CA ASN A 37 12.42 32.69 12.61
C ASN A 37 12.28 32.30 11.12
N GLY A 38 11.45 31.30 10.80
CA GLY A 38 11.23 30.80 9.43
C GLY A 38 12.32 29.85 8.91
N ASN A 39 13.34 29.54 9.71
CA ASN A 39 14.41 28.63 9.31
C ASN A 39 14.01 27.17 9.59
N ARG A 40 14.46 26.24 8.73
CA ARG A 40 14.40 24.80 9.02
C ARG A 40 15.19 24.51 10.29
N CYS A 41 14.68 23.64 11.15
CA CYS A 41 15.40 23.24 12.35
C CYS A 41 16.42 22.15 11.99
N PHE A 42 17.67 22.55 11.75
CA PHE A 42 18.76 21.61 11.49
C PHE A 42 19.31 20.93 12.76
N ASN A 43 18.96 21.42 13.96
CA ASN A 43 19.31 20.79 15.23
C ASN A 43 18.25 19.81 15.73
N CYS A 44 17.20 19.58 14.94
CA CYS A 44 16.14 18.61 15.17
C CYS A 44 16.40 17.40 14.27
N ASP A 45 17.53 16.71 14.45
CA ASP A 45 17.95 15.58 13.60
C ASP A 45 16.88 14.48 13.54
N SER A 46 16.09 14.35 14.60
CA SER A 46 14.89 13.52 14.65
C SER A 46 13.90 14.08 15.66
N GLY A 47 12.61 13.91 15.37
CA GLY A 47 11.51 14.26 16.28
C GLY A 47 10.28 13.43 15.97
N VAL A 48 9.21 13.61 16.73
CA VAL A 48 7.95 12.88 16.53
C VAL A 48 6.79 13.85 16.53
N ILE A 49 5.93 13.76 15.51
CA ILE A 49 4.61 14.36 15.55
C ILE A 49 3.65 13.38 16.19
N ILE A 50 2.95 13.84 17.21
CA ILE A 50 1.80 13.14 17.77
C ILE A 50 0.56 13.66 17.04
N LEU A 51 -0.13 12.77 16.33
CA LEU A 51 -1.37 13.09 15.63
C LEU A 51 -2.54 12.51 16.43
N HIS A 52 -3.39 13.39 16.95
CA HIS A 52 -4.68 13.04 17.53
C HIS A 52 -5.80 13.24 16.51
N GLN A 53 -6.62 12.21 16.31
CA GLN A 53 -7.78 12.26 15.43
C GLN A 53 -9.06 12.22 16.25
N TYR A 54 -9.96 13.17 16.00
CA TYR A 54 -11.30 13.22 16.57
C TYR A 54 -12.35 13.13 15.46
N ASN A 55 -13.46 12.43 15.73
CA ASN A 55 -14.59 12.38 14.80
C ASN A 55 -15.43 13.68 14.88
N GLY A 56 -16.45 13.78 14.01
CA GLY A 56 -17.36 14.93 13.99
C GLY A 56 -18.12 15.18 15.30
N ASN A 57 -18.23 14.17 16.18
CA ASN A 57 -18.86 14.26 17.50
C ASN A 57 -17.88 14.64 18.60
N GLY A 58 -16.60 14.86 18.28
CA GLY A 58 -15.55 15.21 19.23
C GLY A 58 -14.98 14.02 20.02
N SER A 59 -15.29 12.78 19.66
CA SER A 59 -14.67 11.59 20.29
C SER A 59 -13.29 11.34 19.69
N LEU A 60 -12.30 11.08 20.54
CA LEU A 60 -10.97 10.65 20.13
C LEU A 60 -11.06 9.27 19.47
N ILE A 61 -10.58 9.15 18.23
CA ILE A 61 -10.56 7.92 17.44
C ILE A 61 -9.21 7.23 17.59
N SER A 62 -8.12 7.99 17.45
CA SER A 62 -6.77 7.45 17.49
C SER A 62 -5.75 8.52 17.85
N THR A 63 -4.64 8.07 18.43
CA THR A 63 -3.41 8.83 18.60
C THR A 63 -2.29 8.04 17.94
N THR A 64 -1.55 8.66 17.02
CA THR A 64 -0.47 8.00 16.26
C THR A 64 0.79 8.86 16.28
N GLU A 65 1.95 8.22 16.25
CA GLU A 65 3.26 8.87 16.26
C GLU A 65 3.92 8.75 14.89
N TRP A 66 4.44 9.87 14.38
CA TRP A 66 5.06 9.94 13.05
C TRP A 66 6.43 10.59 13.13
N PRO A 67 7.46 9.99 12.51
CA PRO A 67 8.81 10.53 12.55
C PRO A 67 8.90 11.85 11.77
N VAL A 68 9.61 12.81 12.36
CA VAL A 68 10.11 14.01 11.70
C VAL A 68 11.57 13.78 11.36
N VAL A 69 11.89 13.90 10.08
CA VAL A 69 13.25 13.72 9.55
C VAL A 69 13.55 14.93 8.67
N ASN A 70 14.70 15.58 8.85
CA ASN A 70 15.09 16.77 8.06
C ASN A 70 14.04 17.91 8.09
N SER A 71 13.40 18.12 9.25
CA SER A 71 12.28 19.05 9.41
C SER A 71 11.06 18.74 8.53
N GLU A 72 10.94 17.53 7.98
CA GLU A 72 9.81 17.07 7.18
C GLU A 72 9.10 15.91 7.86
N PHE A 73 7.79 15.82 7.65
CA PHE A 73 6.99 14.72 8.16
C PHE A 73 5.93 14.29 7.15
N LYS A 74 5.54 13.02 7.27
CA LYS A 74 4.45 12.42 6.52
C LYS A 74 3.61 11.59 7.46
N CYS A 75 2.30 11.86 7.50
CA CYS A 75 1.35 11.12 8.33
C CYS A 75 0.29 10.47 7.46
N ILE A 76 -0.09 9.23 7.77
CA ILE A 76 -1.22 8.55 7.13
C ILE A 76 -2.37 8.50 8.13
N VAL A 77 -3.55 8.95 7.71
CA VAL A 77 -4.70 9.05 8.62
C VAL A 77 -5.87 8.27 8.08
N SER A 78 -6.45 7.37 8.88
CA SER A 78 -7.67 6.65 8.50
C SER A 78 -8.90 7.49 8.87
N LEU A 79 -9.43 8.25 7.92
CA LEU A 79 -10.57 9.14 8.14
C LEU A 79 -11.87 8.37 8.38
N SER A 80 -12.64 8.84 9.37
CA SER A 80 -14.06 8.49 9.53
C SER A 80 -14.91 9.27 8.53
N LEU A 81 -16.13 8.81 8.25
CA LEU A 81 -17.05 9.57 7.39
C LEU A 81 -17.28 10.98 7.94
N ASP A 82 -17.49 11.93 7.04
CA ASP A 82 -17.73 13.33 7.34
C ASP A 82 -16.51 13.98 8.02
N ARG A 83 -16.74 14.79 9.05
CA ARG A 83 -15.72 15.64 9.66
C ARG A 83 -14.74 14.84 10.52
N ASN A 84 -13.46 15.08 10.29
CA ASN A 84 -12.36 14.64 11.13
C ASN A 84 -11.56 15.86 11.58
N LEU A 85 -11.39 16.03 12.89
CA LEU A 85 -10.49 17.03 13.45
C LEU A 85 -9.16 16.36 13.76
N LEU A 86 -8.11 16.85 13.15
CA LEU A 86 -6.73 16.39 13.30
C LEU A 86 -5.96 17.43 14.11
N ILE A 87 -5.36 17.02 15.21
CA ILE A 87 -4.48 17.86 16.02
C ILE A 87 -3.09 17.25 15.94
N LEU A 88 -2.19 17.96 15.24
CA LEU A 88 -0.78 17.61 15.14
C LEU A 88 -0.04 18.35 16.25
N GLU A 89 0.66 17.61 17.10
CA GLU A 89 1.47 18.13 18.19
C GLU A 89 2.95 17.84 17.97
N TYR A 90 3.79 18.85 18.17
CA TYR A 90 5.25 18.76 18.10
C TYR A 90 5.87 19.68 19.16
N PHE A 91 6.55 19.10 20.17
CA PHE A 91 7.14 19.83 21.30
C PHE A 91 6.18 20.87 21.93
N GLY A 92 4.96 20.46 22.27
CA GLY A 92 3.94 21.32 22.89
C GLY A 92 3.25 22.32 21.95
N MET A 93 3.69 22.45 20.70
CA MET A 93 3.03 23.25 19.68
C MET A 93 1.98 22.43 18.96
N GLN A 94 0.79 23.01 18.76
CA GLN A 94 -0.33 22.32 18.11
C GLN A 94 -0.74 23.01 16.81
N HIS A 95 -1.08 22.19 15.81
CA HIS A 95 -1.72 22.60 14.58
C HIS A 95 -3.03 21.83 14.39
N LYS A 96 -4.13 22.54 14.21
CA LYS A 96 -5.45 21.96 14.00
C LYS A 96 -5.79 21.97 12.51
N LEU A 97 -6.20 20.82 11.99
CA LEU A 97 -6.62 20.64 10.61
C LEU A 97 -7.95 19.89 10.59
N ASN A 98 -8.97 20.45 9.95
CA ASN A 98 -10.23 19.79 9.68
C ASN A 98 -10.16 19.15 8.28
N VAL A 99 -10.52 17.87 8.18
CA VAL A 99 -10.61 17.17 6.90
C VAL A 99 -11.97 16.49 6.83
N ILE A 100 -12.65 16.60 5.69
CA ILE A 100 -13.97 16.00 5.47
C ILE A 100 -13.81 14.82 4.53
N TYR A 101 -14.15 13.62 5.00
CA TYR A 101 -14.18 12.44 4.14
C TYR A 101 -15.60 12.24 3.60
N GLN A 102 -15.77 12.48 2.30
CA GLN A 102 -17.03 12.26 1.58
C GLN A 102 -16.78 11.44 0.30
N PRO A 103 -17.06 10.12 0.32
CA PRO A 103 -17.02 9.28 -0.86
C PRO A 103 -17.82 9.87 -2.02
N ARG A 104 -17.39 9.58 -3.26
CA ARG A 104 -18.17 9.99 -4.43
C ARG A 104 -19.45 9.17 -4.52
N ARG A 105 -20.55 9.84 -4.89
CA ARG A 105 -21.79 9.15 -5.29
C ARG A 105 -21.56 8.53 -6.67
N THR A 106 -21.31 7.23 -6.71
CA THR A 106 -21.06 6.47 -7.94
C THR A 106 -21.43 4.99 -7.73
N THR A 107 -21.65 4.26 -8.82
CA THR A 107 -21.70 2.80 -8.83
C THR A 107 -20.37 2.17 -9.27
N LEU A 108 -19.45 2.97 -9.81
CA LEU A 108 -18.14 2.51 -10.28
C LEU A 108 -17.20 2.25 -9.09
N ARG A 109 -16.64 1.05 -9.01
CA ARG A 109 -15.81 0.64 -7.88
C ARG A 109 -14.71 -0.34 -8.25
N VAL A 110 -13.63 -0.31 -7.49
CA VAL A 110 -12.63 -1.38 -7.42
C VAL A 110 -12.92 -2.23 -6.19
N THR A 111 -13.02 -3.54 -6.38
CA THR A 111 -13.33 -4.50 -5.32
C THR A 111 -12.11 -5.37 -5.06
N PRO A 112 -11.47 -5.24 -3.89
CA PRO A 112 -10.42 -6.17 -3.48
C PRO A 112 -11.01 -7.57 -3.22
N VAL A 113 -10.34 -8.61 -3.71
CA VAL A 113 -10.79 -10.00 -3.62
C VAL A 113 -9.63 -10.91 -3.23
N TYR A 114 -9.88 -11.82 -2.29
CA TYR A 114 -8.98 -12.90 -1.96
C TYR A 114 -9.57 -14.23 -2.43
N ILE A 115 -8.96 -14.82 -3.46
CA ILE A 115 -9.44 -16.02 -4.14
C ILE A 115 -8.85 -17.25 -3.47
N ILE A 116 -9.73 -18.13 -2.98
CA ILE A 116 -9.37 -19.43 -2.42
C ILE A 116 -9.80 -20.53 -3.40
N CYS A 117 -8.81 -21.21 -3.98
CA CYS A 117 -9.02 -22.36 -4.86
C CYS A 117 -9.66 -23.54 -4.11
N GLN A 118 -10.40 -24.38 -4.84
CA GLN A 118 -10.96 -25.60 -4.30
C GLN A 118 -9.85 -26.52 -3.77
N GLY A 119 -10.04 -27.04 -2.56
CA GLY A 119 -9.05 -27.87 -1.86
C GLY A 119 -7.96 -27.09 -1.12
N HIS A 120 -7.92 -25.75 -1.19
CA HIS A 120 -6.98 -24.93 -0.43
C HIS A 120 -7.54 -24.48 0.92
N ASP A 121 -6.68 -24.43 1.94
CA ASP A 121 -7.03 -24.00 3.30
C ASP A 121 -7.24 -22.48 3.43
N GLY A 122 -6.77 -21.72 2.43
CA GLY A 122 -6.85 -20.27 2.35
C GLY A 122 -5.67 -19.54 3.00
N LEU A 123 -4.70 -20.26 3.58
CA LEU A 123 -3.53 -19.68 4.21
C LEU A 123 -2.49 -19.30 3.16
N PHE A 124 -2.07 -18.03 3.10
CA PHE A 124 -0.97 -17.66 2.20
C PHE A 124 0.38 -18.13 2.77
N GLN A 125 1.40 -18.23 1.94
CA GLN A 125 2.74 -18.60 2.39
C GLN A 125 3.36 -17.47 3.22
N ALA A 126 3.83 -17.78 4.43
CA ALA A 126 4.48 -16.81 5.30
C ALA A 126 5.52 -17.50 6.24
N PRO A 127 6.51 -16.76 6.77
CA PRO A 127 7.40 -17.23 7.82
C PRO A 127 6.68 -17.58 9.11
N THR A 128 7.33 -18.40 9.94
CA THR A 128 6.85 -18.71 11.30
C THR A 128 6.64 -17.42 12.10
N GLY A 129 5.49 -17.31 12.75
CA GLY A 129 5.13 -16.15 13.57
C GLY A 129 4.44 -15.02 12.81
N ILE A 130 4.34 -15.09 11.48
CA ILE A 130 3.54 -14.14 10.69
C ILE A 130 2.13 -14.70 10.49
N ASP A 131 1.11 -13.93 10.88
CA ASP A 131 -0.29 -14.28 10.67
C ASP A 131 -0.61 -14.38 9.17
N ASN A 132 -0.86 -15.60 8.71
CA ASN A 132 -1.14 -15.92 7.31
C ASN A 132 -2.60 -16.33 7.04
N THR A 133 -3.48 -16.04 7.99
CA THR A 133 -4.89 -16.39 7.91
C THR A 133 -5.65 -15.60 6.84
N VAL A 134 -6.83 -16.10 6.45
CA VAL A 134 -7.73 -15.40 5.50
C VAL A 134 -8.06 -13.96 5.96
N PRO A 135 -8.38 -13.69 7.24
CA PRO A 135 -8.57 -12.32 7.72
C PRO A 135 -7.32 -11.45 7.58
N SER A 136 -6.13 -11.98 7.86
CA SER A 136 -4.86 -11.25 7.67
C SER A 136 -4.63 -10.90 6.21
N ALA A 137 -4.88 -11.85 5.28
CA ALA A 137 -4.79 -11.60 3.85
C ALA A 137 -5.74 -10.47 3.41
N CYS A 138 -7.00 -10.54 3.82
CA CYS A 138 -8.01 -9.54 3.50
C CYS A 138 -7.63 -8.15 4.04
N ALA A 139 -7.13 -8.07 5.27
CA ALA A 139 -6.68 -6.81 5.87
C ALA A 139 -5.51 -6.18 5.10
N ARG A 140 -4.49 -6.97 4.76
CA ARG A 140 -3.32 -6.53 3.98
C ARG A 140 -3.71 -6.03 2.60
N ILE A 141 -4.54 -6.80 1.88
CA ILE A 141 -5.04 -6.45 0.55
C ILE A 141 -5.87 -5.17 0.60
N SER A 142 -6.76 -5.04 1.59
CA SER A 142 -7.62 -3.86 1.75
C SER A 142 -6.82 -2.60 2.05
N LEU A 143 -5.85 -2.68 2.97
CA LEU A 143 -4.98 -1.56 3.29
C LEU A 143 -4.15 -1.15 2.08
N ALA A 144 -3.57 -2.10 1.35
CA ALA A 144 -2.82 -1.82 0.14
C ALA A 144 -3.68 -1.14 -0.93
N ALA A 145 -4.93 -1.58 -1.13
CA ALA A 145 -5.86 -0.95 -2.06
C ALA A 145 -6.16 0.52 -1.68
N ARG A 146 -6.32 0.80 -0.38
CA ARG A 146 -6.47 2.18 0.15
C ARG A 146 -5.20 3.01 -0.05
N LEU A 147 -4.01 2.44 0.14
CA LEU A 147 -2.75 3.12 -0.15
C LEU A 147 -2.61 3.43 -1.64
N ILE A 148 -3.02 2.53 -2.53
CA ILE A 148 -3.01 2.75 -4.00
C ILE A 148 -4.01 3.86 -4.37
N GLN A 149 -5.18 3.88 -3.73
CA GLN A 149 -6.16 4.95 -3.89
C GLN A 149 -5.57 6.31 -3.50
N SER A 150 -4.84 6.38 -2.38
CA SER A 150 -4.16 7.59 -1.92
C SER A 150 -3.01 8.01 -2.83
N LEU A 151 -2.19 7.06 -3.28
CA LEU A 151 -1.14 7.30 -4.29
C LEU A 151 -1.74 7.91 -5.56
N THR A 152 -2.84 7.35 -6.05
CA THR A 152 -3.54 7.85 -7.23
C THR A 152 -4.00 9.29 -7.03
N ALA A 153 -4.59 9.60 -5.87
CA ALA A 153 -5.01 10.96 -5.52
C ALA A 153 -3.87 11.97 -5.48
N GLU A 154 -2.75 11.60 -4.84
CA GLU A 154 -1.56 12.45 -4.77
C GLU A 154 -0.96 12.71 -6.15
N LYS A 155 -0.82 11.68 -6.98
CA LYS A 155 -0.21 11.82 -8.31
C LYS A 155 -1.07 12.64 -9.27
N LEU A 156 -2.39 12.49 -9.21
CA LEU A 156 -3.31 13.32 -10.00
C LEU A 156 -3.33 14.78 -9.50
N TYR A 157 -3.17 15.01 -8.19
CA TYR A 157 -3.02 16.34 -7.64
C TYR A 157 -1.69 17.00 -8.07
N GLU A 158 -0.57 16.28 -7.98
CA GLU A 158 0.75 16.72 -8.45
C GLU A 158 0.74 17.04 -9.96
N ALA A 159 -0.03 16.27 -10.75
CA ALA A 159 -0.26 16.53 -12.17
C ALA A 159 -1.25 17.68 -12.46
N LYS A 160 -1.71 18.41 -11.43
CA LYS A 160 -2.62 19.57 -11.53
C LYS A 160 -3.99 19.27 -12.17
N VAL A 161 -4.46 18.02 -12.13
CA VAL A 161 -5.80 17.62 -12.62
C VAL A 161 -6.81 17.42 -11.48
N GLY A 162 -6.42 17.85 -10.27
CA GLY A 162 -7.18 17.78 -9.04
C GLY A 162 -6.96 16.49 -8.27
N ARG A 163 -7.30 16.51 -6.98
CA ARG A 163 -7.17 15.38 -6.06
C ARG A 163 -8.32 14.39 -6.25
N LYS A 164 -8.17 13.50 -7.23
CA LYS A 164 -9.20 12.52 -7.64
C LYS A 164 -8.71 11.10 -7.39
N ALA A 165 -9.60 10.20 -7.01
CA ALA A 165 -9.30 8.77 -6.93
C ALA A 165 -10.51 7.94 -7.40
N PHE A 166 -10.26 6.69 -7.76
CA PHE A 166 -11.31 5.67 -7.90
C PHE A 166 -11.92 5.37 -6.52
N GLN A 167 -13.11 4.75 -6.49
CA GLN A 167 -13.75 4.34 -5.24
C GLN A 167 -13.51 2.85 -5.00
N LEU A 168 -13.30 2.47 -3.74
CA LEU A 168 -13.24 1.08 -3.30
C LEU A 168 -14.63 0.56 -2.94
N GLU A 169 -14.82 -0.75 -2.95
CA GLU A 169 -16.08 -1.40 -2.51
C GLU A 169 -16.52 -0.89 -1.13
N HIS A 170 -15.59 -0.79 -0.18
CA HIS A 170 -15.86 -0.28 1.17
C HIS A 170 -16.38 1.17 1.18
N ASP A 171 -15.94 2.01 0.25
CA ASP A 171 -16.36 3.42 0.20
C ASP A 171 -17.86 3.55 -0.15
N LEU A 172 -18.39 2.56 -0.89
CA LEU A 172 -19.80 2.46 -1.29
C LEU A 172 -20.63 1.62 -0.30
N ASN A 173 -20.06 0.56 0.27
CA ASN A 173 -20.72 -0.34 1.21
C ASN A 173 -19.85 -0.58 2.45
N ARG A 174 -19.95 0.32 3.41
CA ARG A 174 -19.17 0.26 4.68
C ARG A 174 -19.59 -0.86 5.62
N SER A 175 -20.78 -1.43 5.44
CA SER A 175 -21.24 -2.61 6.19
C SER A 175 -20.71 -3.92 5.61
N GLY A 176 -20.20 -3.90 4.38
CA GLY A 176 -19.60 -5.05 3.72
C GLY A 176 -18.13 -5.23 4.09
N PRO A 177 -17.52 -6.36 3.66
CA PRO A 177 -16.09 -6.58 3.86
C PRO A 177 -15.25 -5.69 2.93
N ASP A 178 -14.12 -5.21 3.45
CA ASP A 178 -13.17 -4.39 2.67
C ASP A 178 -12.49 -5.20 1.55
N CYS A 179 -12.35 -6.51 1.75
CA CYS A 179 -11.87 -7.47 0.78
C CYS A 179 -12.78 -8.71 0.81
N ILE A 180 -13.29 -9.09 -0.36
CA ILE A 180 -14.23 -10.21 -0.50
C ILE A 180 -13.45 -11.52 -0.59
N VAL A 181 -13.78 -12.48 0.27
CA VAL A 181 -13.28 -13.85 0.13
C VAL A 181 -14.10 -14.56 -0.95
N PHE A 182 -13.45 -14.92 -2.05
CA PHE A 182 -14.07 -15.62 -3.17
C PHE A 182 -13.60 -17.07 -3.21
N ARG A 183 -14.52 -18.04 -3.13
CA ARG A 183 -14.20 -19.46 -3.21
C ARG A 183 -14.40 -19.95 -4.64
N SER A 184 -13.30 -20.27 -5.30
CA SER A 184 -13.28 -20.76 -6.68
C SER A 184 -13.55 -22.27 -6.75
N GLN A 185 -14.14 -22.72 -7.85
CA GLN A 185 -14.26 -24.13 -8.22
C GLN A 185 -12.98 -24.70 -8.85
N LEU A 186 -11.98 -23.86 -9.14
CA LEU A 186 -10.69 -24.32 -9.66
C LEU A 186 -9.93 -25.08 -8.57
N GLN A 187 -9.57 -26.33 -8.85
CA GLN A 187 -8.74 -27.14 -7.97
C GLN A 187 -7.32 -26.56 -7.83
N MET A 188 -6.81 -26.50 -6.60
CA MET A 188 -5.49 -25.96 -6.28
C MET A 188 -4.36 -26.55 -7.15
N ASP A 189 -4.34 -27.88 -7.30
CA ASP A 189 -3.29 -28.59 -8.05
C ASP A 189 -3.31 -28.28 -9.55
N ILE A 190 -4.47 -27.87 -10.07
CA ILE A 190 -4.62 -27.40 -11.45
C ILE A 190 -4.13 -25.96 -11.53
N ALA A 191 -4.61 -25.08 -10.65
CA ALA A 191 -4.19 -23.67 -10.60
C ALA A 191 -2.67 -23.50 -10.52
N ARG A 192 -1.99 -24.36 -9.74
CA ARG A 192 -0.53 -24.34 -9.58
C ARG A 192 0.27 -24.68 -10.84
N LYS A 193 -0.36 -25.31 -11.83
CA LYS A 193 0.24 -25.69 -13.12
C LYS A 193 -0.11 -24.73 -14.26
N MET A 194 -1.05 -23.83 -14.05
CA MET A 194 -1.48 -22.87 -15.05
C MET A 194 -0.51 -21.70 -15.14
N ASN A 195 -0.34 -21.16 -16.35
CA ASN A 195 0.40 -19.93 -16.54
C ASN A 195 -0.44 -18.70 -16.17
N SER A 196 0.21 -17.53 -16.07
CA SER A 196 -0.42 -16.26 -15.73
C SER A 196 -1.68 -15.96 -16.55
N ARG A 197 -1.63 -16.19 -17.87
CA ARG A 197 -2.75 -15.87 -18.77
C ARG A 197 -3.94 -16.77 -18.53
N GLU A 198 -3.69 -18.07 -18.37
CA GLU A 198 -4.72 -19.06 -18.07
C GLU A 198 -5.43 -18.75 -16.74
N LEU A 199 -4.66 -18.37 -15.71
CA LEU A 199 -5.20 -17.96 -14.40
C LEU A 199 -6.07 -16.71 -14.53
N TRP A 200 -5.56 -15.67 -15.21
CA TRP A 200 -6.30 -14.43 -15.43
C TRP A 200 -7.60 -14.67 -16.21
N ASP A 201 -7.55 -15.45 -17.29
CA ASP A 201 -8.72 -15.79 -18.12
C ASP A 201 -9.74 -16.62 -17.31
N HIS A 202 -9.29 -17.58 -16.49
CA HIS A 202 -10.16 -18.40 -15.66
C HIS A 202 -10.89 -17.57 -14.59
N PHE A 203 -10.13 -16.91 -13.72
CA PHE A 203 -10.73 -16.16 -12.60
C PHE A 203 -11.51 -14.94 -13.06
N GLY A 204 -11.10 -14.29 -14.16
CA GLY A 204 -11.87 -13.23 -14.79
C GLY A 204 -13.26 -13.70 -15.20
N ARG A 205 -13.36 -14.85 -15.87
CA ARG A 205 -14.67 -15.44 -16.22
C ARG A 205 -15.46 -15.85 -14.98
N GLU A 206 -14.82 -16.51 -14.02
CA GLU A 206 -15.51 -17.02 -12.83
C GLU A 206 -16.09 -15.88 -11.97
N LEU A 207 -15.32 -14.82 -11.73
CA LEU A 207 -15.79 -13.63 -11.01
C LEU A 207 -16.95 -12.96 -11.73
N MET A 208 -16.88 -12.82 -13.05
CA MET A 208 -17.92 -12.18 -13.85
C MET A 208 -19.20 -13.01 -13.97
N MET A 209 -19.12 -14.33 -13.91
CA MET A 209 -20.28 -15.24 -13.88
C MET A 209 -20.88 -15.40 -12.48
N SER A 210 -20.19 -14.94 -11.43
CA SER A 210 -20.67 -14.97 -10.05
C SER A 210 -21.65 -13.82 -9.77
N PRO A 211 -22.32 -13.81 -8.60
CA PRO A 211 -23.11 -12.67 -8.13
C PRO A 211 -22.31 -11.36 -7.99
N LEU A 212 -20.98 -11.41 -8.03
CA LEU A 212 -20.14 -10.22 -8.02
C LEU A 212 -19.99 -9.56 -9.40
N GLY A 213 -20.36 -10.25 -10.48
CA GLY A 213 -20.17 -9.78 -11.85
C GLY A 213 -20.93 -8.49 -12.14
N SER A 214 -20.21 -7.47 -12.60
CA SER A 214 -20.80 -6.19 -13.01
C SER A 214 -19.86 -5.41 -13.92
N LYS A 215 -20.41 -4.69 -14.91
CA LYS A 215 -19.64 -3.76 -15.75
C LYS A 215 -19.13 -2.53 -14.99
N ASP A 216 -19.75 -2.22 -13.85
CA ASP A 216 -19.40 -1.09 -12.98
C ASP A 216 -18.37 -1.50 -11.91
N ARG A 217 -17.86 -2.73 -11.95
CA ARG A 217 -16.92 -3.28 -10.97
C ARG A 217 -15.65 -3.74 -11.66
N LYS A 218 -14.51 -3.28 -11.15
CA LYS A 218 -13.19 -3.82 -11.44
C LYS A 218 -12.70 -4.60 -10.23
N PHE A 219 -11.94 -5.66 -10.44
CA PHE A 219 -11.44 -6.52 -9.38
C PHE A 219 -9.94 -6.35 -9.20
N LEU A 220 -9.52 -6.23 -7.94
CA LEU A 220 -8.14 -6.37 -7.52
C LEU A 220 -8.02 -7.67 -6.73
N ALA A 221 -7.55 -8.74 -7.38
CA ALA A 221 -7.63 -10.10 -6.85
C ALA A 221 -6.26 -10.67 -6.47
N PHE A 222 -6.23 -11.49 -5.41
CA PHE A 222 -5.05 -12.23 -4.98
C PHE A 222 -5.36 -13.72 -4.84
N ILE A 223 -4.51 -14.60 -5.37
CA ILE A 223 -4.69 -16.05 -5.33
C ILE A 223 -4.02 -16.64 -4.09
N SER A 224 -4.80 -17.28 -3.21
CA SER A 224 -4.31 -17.83 -1.94
C SER A 224 -3.27 -18.95 -2.09
N CYS A 225 -3.37 -19.74 -3.17
CA CYS A 225 -2.55 -20.94 -3.37
C CYS A 225 -1.22 -20.70 -4.07
N THR A 226 -0.83 -19.43 -4.21
CA THR A 226 0.50 -19.05 -4.71
C THR A 226 1.57 -19.61 -3.79
N ARG A 227 2.56 -20.31 -4.35
CA ARG A 227 3.60 -20.95 -3.55
C ARG A 227 4.96 -20.76 -4.20
N TYR A 228 5.93 -20.30 -3.42
CA TYR A 228 7.34 -20.47 -3.70
C TYR A 228 7.77 -21.85 -3.20
N ASN A 229 8.24 -22.68 -4.12
CA ASN A 229 8.60 -24.07 -3.92
C ASN A 229 9.98 -24.37 -4.53
N LEU A 230 11.03 -23.88 -3.87
CA LEU A 230 12.40 -24.20 -4.25
C LEU A 230 12.80 -25.57 -3.70
N ALA A 231 13.25 -26.48 -4.58
CA ALA A 231 13.75 -27.78 -4.15
C ALA A 231 14.94 -27.62 -3.18
N ARG A 232 14.97 -28.39 -2.09
CA ARG A 232 15.97 -28.26 -1.01
C ARG A 232 17.44 -28.39 -1.46
N ASN A 233 17.69 -29.04 -2.58
CA ASN A 233 19.02 -29.24 -3.15
C ASN A 233 19.41 -28.16 -4.18
N LYS A 234 18.52 -27.22 -4.49
CA LYS A 234 18.81 -26.09 -5.37
C LYS A 234 19.24 -24.89 -4.55
N LEU A 235 20.23 -24.17 -5.08
CA LEU A 235 20.63 -22.88 -4.57
C LEU A 235 19.51 -21.86 -4.79
N PRO A 236 19.43 -20.80 -3.95
CA PRO A 236 18.52 -19.70 -4.18
C PRO A 236 18.62 -19.14 -5.61
N PRO A 237 17.49 -18.79 -6.25
CA PRO A 237 17.45 -18.21 -7.58
C PRO A 237 18.39 -17.00 -7.72
N LYS A 238 19.10 -16.94 -8.84
CA LYS A 238 19.97 -15.81 -9.19
C LYS A 238 19.41 -14.96 -10.32
N THR A 239 18.41 -15.47 -11.03
CA THR A 239 17.74 -14.76 -12.11
C THR A 239 16.24 -14.67 -11.83
N HIS A 240 15.57 -13.70 -12.46
CA HIS A 240 14.10 -13.60 -12.41
C HIS A 240 13.44 -14.88 -12.96
N ASP A 241 13.98 -15.43 -14.04
CA ASP A 241 13.47 -16.67 -14.64
C ASP A 241 13.63 -17.88 -13.70
N ASP A 242 14.77 -17.99 -13.00
CA ASP A 242 14.97 -19.03 -11.99
C ASP A 242 13.97 -18.90 -10.83
N MET A 243 13.64 -17.66 -10.44
CA MET A 243 12.68 -17.39 -9.38
C MET A 243 11.27 -17.79 -9.83
N LEU A 244 10.85 -17.37 -11.03
CA LEU A 244 9.57 -17.76 -11.60
C LEU A 244 9.45 -19.27 -11.79
N ALA A 245 10.52 -19.97 -12.13
CA ALA A 245 10.53 -21.43 -12.24
C ALA A 245 10.33 -22.16 -10.90
N ALA A 246 10.56 -21.48 -9.77
CA ALA A 246 10.27 -21.98 -8.43
C ALA A 246 8.87 -21.56 -7.92
N MET A 247 8.12 -20.79 -8.71
CA MET A 247 6.78 -20.33 -8.35
C MET A 247 5.68 -21.23 -8.92
N GLU A 248 4.66 -21.45 -8.10
CA GLU A 248 3.42 -22.13 -8.47
C GLU A 248 2.24 -21.18 -8.28
N ALA A 249 1.26 -21.21 -9.19
CA ALA A 249 0.09 -20.32 -9.19
C ALA A 249 0.43 -18.82 -9.07
N HIS A 250 1.61 -18.42 -9.53
CA HIS A 250 2.02 -17.03 -9.56
C HIS A 250 1.46 -16.35 -10.81
N VAL A 251 0.97 -15.12 -10.62
CA VAL A 251 0.43 -14.27 -11.67
C VAL A 251 0.67 -12.82 -11.29
N ALA A 252 0.86 -11.98 -12.29
CA ALA A 252 0.81 -10.53 -12.21
C ALA A 252 0.29 -10.07 -13.57
N LEU A 253 -1.02 -9.86 -13.67
CA LEU A 253 -1.67 -9.47 -14.92
C LEU A 253 -2.89 -8.59 -14.65
N GLY A 254 -3.04 -7.58 -15.49
CA GLY A 254 -4.07 -6.56 -15.44
C GLY A 254 -4.61 -6.22 -16.81
N GLY A 255 -5.91 -5.98 -16.87
CA GLY A 255 -6.58 -5.54 -18.09
C GLY A 255 -8.10 -5.66 -17.96
N GLY A 256 -8.82 -4.90 -18.78
CA GLY A 256 -10.29 -4.92 -18.77
C GLY A 256 -10.88 -4.66 -17.38
N GLY A 257 -11.43 -5.71 -16.77
CA GLY A 257 -12.06 -5.67 -15.44
C GLY A 257 -11.27 -6.31 -14.29
N LEU A 258 -10.08 -6.88 -14.53
CA LEU A 258 -9.35 -7.67 -13.54
C LEU A 258 -7.86 -7.33 -13.52
N ALA A 259 -7.36 -6.99 -12.33
CA ALA A 259 -5.96 -7.09 -11.95
C ALA A 259 -5.82 -8.25 -10.95
N ILE A 260 -4.96 -9.23 -11.25
CA ILE A 260 -4.78 -10.42 -10.42
C ILE A 260 -3.31 -10.69 -10.10
N PHE A 261 -3.06 -11.05 -8.84
CA PHE A 261 -1.73 -11.27 -8.30
C PHE A 261 -1.57 -12.55 -7.51
N GLY A 262 -0.35 -13.08 -7.51
CA GLY A 262 0.06 -14.09 -6.56
C GLY A 262 0.30 -13.51 -5.16
N SER A 263 0.00 -14.28 -4.12
CA SER A 263 0.13 -13.88 -2.71
C SER A 263 1.52 -14.11 -2.10
N ALA A 264 2.55 -14.35 -2.92
CA ALA A 264 3.87 -14.80 -2.49
C ALA A 264 4.59 -13.85 -1.51
N CYS A 265 4.45 -12.54 -1.75
CA CYS A 265 5.06 -11.50 -0.91
C CYS A 265 4.05 -10.87 0.07
N LEU A 266 2.82 -11.39 0.16
CA LEU A 266 1.78 -10.76 0.97
C LEU A 266 2.14 -10.70 2.47
N TYR A 267 3.00 -11.61 2.95
CA TYR A 267 3.50 -11.63 4.32
C TYR A 267 4.35 -10.41 4.69
N THR A 268 4.92 -9.71 3.71
CA THR A 268 5.71 -8.49 3.96
C THR A 268 4.82 -7.26 4.14
N TRP A 269 3.60 -7.29 3.61
CA TRP A 269 2.71 -6.12 3.59
C TRP A 269 2.22 -5.71 4.99
N PRO A 270 1.92 -4.41 5.22
CA PRO A 270 1.29 -4.01 6.47
C PRO A 270 -0.15 -4.54 6.55
N ARG A 271 -0.57 -4.96 7.75
CA ARG A 271 -1.95 -5.35 8.04
C ARG A 271 -2.82 -4.17 8.47
N GLN A 272 -2.20 -3.18 9.12
CA GLN A 272 -2.83 -1.99 9.68
C GLN A 272 -1.95 -0.75 9.49
N VAL A 273 -2.51 0.45 9.68
CA VAL A 273 -1.89 1.72 9.27
C VAL A 273 -0.59 2.00 10.03
N ASP A 274 -0.51 1.65 11.31
CA ASP A 274 0.67 1.77 12.16
C ASP A 274 1.82 0.84 11.72
N GLU A 275 1.53 -0.25 11.02
CA GLU A 275 2.56 -1.11 10.42
C GLU A 275 3.15 -0.55 9.12
N VAL A 276 2.55 0.47 8.49
CA VAL A 276 2.99 0.95 7.17
C VAL A 276 4.45 1.42 7.21
N ILE A 277 4.80 2.32 8.14
CA ILE A 277 6.18 2.83 8.23
C ILE A 277 7.18 1.75 8.64
N PRO A 278 6.94 0.95 9.70
CA PRO A 278 7.82 -0.17 10.04
C PRO A 278 8.09 -1.12 8.87
N ARG A 279 7.07 -1.50 8.10
CA ARG A 279 7.23 -2.41 6.96
C ARG A 279 7.96 -1.76 5.77
N PHE A 280 7.74 -0.46 5.55
CA PHE A 280 8.38 0.28 4.46
C PHE A 280 9.84 0.64 4.76
N LEU A 281 10.32 0.32 5.96
CA LEU A 281 11.70 0.52 6.40
C LEU A 281 12.36 -0.79 6.89
N ASP A 282 11.69 -1.94 6.74
CA ASP A 282 12.16 -3.22 7.25
C ASP A 282 13.26 -3.82 6.36
N VAL A 283 14.51 -3.59 6.76
CA VAL A 283 15.72 -4.08 6.07
C VAL A 283 16.11 -5.51 6.47
N THR A 284 15.23 -6.26 7.15
CA THR A 284 15.47 -7.68 7.46
C THR A 284 15.60 -8.49 6.16
N ARG A 285 16.60 -9.37 6.06
CA ARG A 285 16.82 -10.20 4.87
C ARG A 285 15.71 -11.24 4.69
N VAL A 286 15.28 -11.42 3.45
CA VAL A 286 14.40 -12.52 3.03
C VAL A 286 15.18 -13.83 3.11
N ASP A 287 14.59 -14.84 3.72
CA ASP A 287 15.08 -16.21 3.62
C ASP A 287 14.73 -16.78 2.24
N THR A 288 15.61 -16.51 1.28
CA THR A 288 15.44 -16.86 -0.14
C THR A 288 15.42 -18.36 -0.42
N GLN A 289 15.74 -19.19 0.58
CA GLN A 289 15.58 -20.64 0.48
C GLN A 289 14.11 -21.05 0.63
N ASN A 290 13.31 -20.29 1.37
CA ASN A 290 11.93 -20.65 1.74
C ASN A 290 10.87 -19.65 1.22
N PHE A 291 11.28 -18.44 0.84
CA PHE A 291 10.38 -17.37 0.41
C PHE A 291 10.87 -16.70 -0.87
N MET A 292 9.91 -16.20 -1.65
CA MET A 292 10.18 -15.43 -2.87
C MET A 292 10.86 -14.11 -2.50
N ASP A 293 11.95 -13.83 -3.22
CA ASP A 293 12.61 -12.53 -3.19
C ASP A 293 12.27 -11.77 -4.49
N ASP A 294 11.34 -10.82 -4.39
CA ASP A 294 10.94 -9.95 -5.50
C ASP A 294 11.71 -8.62 -5.49
N SER A 295 12.89 -8.58 -4.85
CA SER A 295 13.70 -7.36 -4.71
C SER A 295 14.27 -6.79 -6.00
N CYS A 296 14.15 -7.48 -7.14
CA CYS A 296 14.84 -7.11 -8.37
C CYS A 296 16.35 -6.81 -8.12
N TYR A 297 17.01 -7.63 -7.31
CA TYR A 297 18.43 -7.51 -6.92
C TYR A 297 18.78 -6.32 -6.00
N ARG A 298 17.80 -5.73 -5.29
CA ARG A 298 18.01 -4.54 -4.44
C ARG A 298 18.45 -4.81 -3.02
N GLY A 299 18.94 -6.02 -2.75
CA GLY A 299 19.43 -6.39 -1.42
C GLY A 299 18.56 -7.40 -0.68
N GLY A 300 17.47 -7.88 -1.28
CA GLY A 300 16.70 -9.01 -0.77
C GLY A 300 16.23 -8.82 0.67
N THR A 301 15.78 -7.62 1.02
CA THR A 301 15.15 -7.33 2.32
C THR A 301 13.63 -7.38 2.23
N LEU A 302 12.93 -7.37 3.37
CA LEU A 302 11.47 -7.41 3.40
C LEU A 302 10.84 -6.19 2.72
N VAL A 303 11.43 -4.99 2.89
CA VAL A 303 11.01 -3.81 2.13
C VAL A 303 11.25 -3.97 0.63
N ASP A 304 12.38 -4.57 0.24
CA ASP A 304 12.69 -4.80 -1.18
C ASP A 304 11.74 -5.83 -1.79
N ALA A 305 11.21 -6.80 -1.04
CA ALA A 305 10.17 -7.71 -1.53
C ALA A 305 8.76 -7.08 -1.52
N LEU A 306 8.50 -6.12 -0.63
CA LEU A 306 7.20 -5.44 -0.50
C LEU A 306 6.97 -4.45 -1.64
N LEU A 307 7.88 -3.50 -1.85
CA LEU A 307 7.63 -2.32 -2.69
C LEU A 307 7.46 -2.67 -4.16
N PRO A 308 8.33 -3.45 -4.82
CA PRO A 308 8.14 -3.85 -6.20
C PRO A 308 6.83 -4.61 -6.39
N HIS A 309 6.50 -5.54 -5.48
CA HIS A 309 5.24 -6.29 -5.52
C HIS A 309 4.01 -5.37 -5.42
N TRP A 310 4.03 -4.41 -4.49
CA TRP A 310 2.95 -3.42 -4.35
C TRP A 310 2.84 -2.48 -5.56
N VAL A 311 3.96 -2.08 -6.15
CA VAL A 311 3.96 -1.23 -7.35
C VAL A 311 3.48 -1.99 -8.58
N ALA A 312 3.88 -3.26 -8.74
CA ALA A 312 3.35 -4.13 -9.77
C ALA A 312 1.82 -4.22 -9.64
N VAL A 313 1.30 -4.38 -8.42
CA VAL A 313 -0.15 -4.33 -8.15
C VAL A 313 -0.79 -3.03 -8.63
N CYS A 314 -0.16 -1.90 -8.37
CA CYS A 314 -0.63 -0.61 -8.87
C CYS A 314 -0.57 -0.52 -10.41
N HIS A 315 0.46 -1.07 -11.05
CA HIS A 315 0.65 -1.10 -12.50
C HIS A 315 -0.47 -1.87 -13.20
N GLU A 316 -0.71 -3.10 -12.77
CA GLU A 316 -1.72 -3.95 -13.38
C GLU A 316 -3.14 -3.43 -13.08
N LEU A 317 -3.37 -2.83 -11.91
CA LEU A 317 -4.61 -2.10 -11.66
C LEU A 317 -4.75 -0.91 -12.63
N GLY A 318 -3.65 -0.22 -12.95
CA GLY A 318 -3.58 0.81 -13.98
C GLY A 318 -4.05 0.33 -15.35
N HIS A 319 -3.66 -0.88 -15.78
CA HIS A 319 -4.17 -1.48 -17.02
C HIS A 319 -5.69 -1.71 -17.00
N THR A 320 -6.29 -1.95 -15.83
CA THR A 320 -7.77 -2.01 -15.75
C THR A 320 -8.42 -0.65 -15.95
N PHE A 321 -7.68 0.46 -15.79
CA PHE A 321 -8.13 1.82 -16.12
C PHE A 321 -7.72 2.23 -17.55
N ASP A 322 -7.42 1.28 -18.42
CA ASP A 322 -7.04 1.47 -19.81
C ASP A 322 -5.74 2.28 -19.99
N LEU A 323 -4.88 2.31 -18.96
CA LEU A 323 -3.56 2.91 -19.07
C LEU A 323 -2.62 1.95 -19.80
N GLY A 324 -1.96 2.43 -20.87
CA GLY A 324 -0.89 1.71 -21.54
C GLY A 324 0.46 1.91 -20.86
N HIS A 325 1.47 1.16 -21.31
CA HIS A 325 2.84 1.37 -20.83
C HIS A 325 3.38 2.76 -21.18
N THR A 326 4.17 3.32 -20.27
CA THR A 326 4.88 4.58 -20.45
C THR A 326 6.40 4.37 -20.30
N PRO A 327 7.25 5.29 -20.81
CA PRO A 327 8.70 5.19 -20.61
C PRO A 327 9.11 5.21 -19.13
N ASP A 328 8.41 6.01 -18.32
CA ASP A 328 8.70 6.29 -16.93
C ASP A 328 7.45 6.21 -16.03
N GLY A 329 7.67 6.26 -14.71
CA GLY A 329 6.60 6.17 -13.70
C GLY A 329 6.07 4.75 -13.47
N ILE A 330 4.90 4.66 -12.82
CA ILE A 330 4.26 3.39 -12.41
C ILE A 330 3.91 2.52 -13.61
N MET A 331 3.47 3.12 -14.72
CA MET A 331 3.16 2.39 -15.96
C MET A 331 4.41 2.09 -16.82
N GLY A 332 5.59 2.48 -16.35
CA GLY A 332 6.89 2.13 -16.94
C GLY A 332 7.72 1.26 -15.98
N ARG A 333 9.04 1.37 -16.04
CA ARG A 333 9.96 0.70 -15.08
C ARG A 333 10.31 1.57 -13.86
N GLY A 334 9.68 2.73 -13.71
CA GLY A 334 10.06 3.75 -12.73
C GLY A 334 9.47 3.50 -11.33
N PHE A 335 9.83 2.39 -10.69
CA PHE A 335 9.32 1.99 -9.37
C PHE A 335 10.33 2.19 -8.22
N ASP A 336 11.50 2.77 -8.51
CA ASP A 336 12.66 2.78 -7.61
C ASP A 336 12.48 3.65 -6.36
N ASN A 337 11.59 4.64 -6.41
CA ASN A 337 11.45 5.67 -5.37
C ASN A 337 10.06 5.73 -4.72
N VAL A 338 9.29 4.64 -4.77
CA VAL A 338 7.91 4.64 -4.24
C VAL A 338 7.87 4.69 -2.71
N ASN A 339 8.90 4.18 -2.02
CA ASN A 339 9.10 4.40 -0.59
C ASN A 339 9.08 5.89 -0.23
N VAL A 340 9.74 6.74 -1.03
CA VAL A 340 9.81 8.19 -0.83
C VAL A 340 8.42 8.85 -0.87
N LEU A 341 7.39 8.19 -1.39
CA LEU A 341 6.04 8.74 -1.29
C LEU A 341 5.54 8.73 0.16
N PHE A 342 5.76 7.63 0.89
CA PHE A 342 5.20 7.41 2.22
C PHE A 342 6.20 7.68 3.35
N THR A 343 7.50 7.66 3.07
CA THR A 343 8.57 7.93 4.03
C THR A 343 9.30 9.23 3.72
N VAL A 344 9.99 9.78 4.73
CA VAL A 344 10.96 10.86 4.53
C VAL A 344 12.35 10.22 4.60
N PRO A 345 13.15 10.27 3.51
CA PRO A 345 14.48 9.68 3.54
C PRO A 345 15.39 10.45 4.51
N PRO A 346 16.32 9.78 5.21
CA PRO A 346 17.36 10.46 5.97
C PRO A 346 18.24 11.31 5.02
N CYS A 347 18.91 12.33 5.55
CA CYS A 347 19.90 13.08 4.76
C CYS A 347 20.95 12.09 4.22
N GLU A 348 21.14 12.05 2.91
CA GLU A 348 22.31 11.41 2.34
C GLU A 348 23.52 12.25 2.76
N ASP A 349 24.39 11.70 3.61
CA ASP A 349 25.79 12.11 3.57
C ASP A 349 26.25 11.87 2.12
N ASN A 350 26.86 12.90 1.54
CA ASN A 350 27.25 13.05 0.13
C ASN A 350 28.27 12.01 -0.40
N GLU A 351 28.29 10.79 0.12
CA GLU A 351 29.27 9.75 -0.23
C GLU A 351 28.71 8.50 -0.91
N ARG A 352 27.38 8.34 -1.08
CA ARG A 352 26.82 7.15 -1.76
C ARG A 352 26.38 7.34 -3.21
N SER A 353 26.60 8.50 -3.82
CA SER A 353 26.42 8.71 -5.27
C SER A 353 27.57 8.14 -6.12
N LYS A 354 28.13 6.99 -5.74
CA LYS A 354 28.99 6.12 -6.54
C LYS A 354 28.81 4.68 -6.08
N LEU A 355 27.82 3.98 -6.65
CA LEU A 355 27.91 2.60 -7.11
C LEU A 355 26.65 2.21 -7.87
#